data_AF-A0A1Y1Q2Z1-F1
#
_entry.id   AF-A0A1Y1Q2Z1-F1
#
_cell.length_a   1.000
_cell.length_b   1.000
_cell.length_c   1.000
_cell.angle_alpha   90.00
_cell.angle_beta   90.00
_cell.angle_gamma   90.00
#
_symmetry.space_group_name_H-M   'P 1'
#
loop_
_entity.id
_entity.type
_entity.pdbx_description
1 polymer ?
#
loop_
_entity_poly.entity_id
_entity_poly.type
_entity_poly.pdbx_seq_one_letter_code
_entity_poly.pdbx_strand_id
1 'polypeptide(L)'
;MQKTEYGFASEKHREFPPMVVVSMVNICNLKCVHCHYTKFVEQPSYESNMMNWEVWTKICDEMANYPWSILNLGTDGEPLVHKKFIAMMRYAKGKNYYQRRSVTG
;
A
#
# COMPACT_ATOMS: atom_id res chain seq x y z
N MET A 1 25.80 -15.23 22.46
CA MET A 1 24.93 -15.13 21.29
C MET A 1 23.57 -15.65 21.68
N GLN A 2 22.55 -14.79 21.84
CA GLN A 2 21.18 -15.28 22.03
C GLN A 2 20.75 -15.96 20.73
N LYS A 3 20.17 -17.15 20.87
CA LYS A 3 19.66 -17.94 19.74
C LYS A 3 18.45 -17.20 19.19
N THR A 4 18.54 -16.65 17.99
CA THR A 4 17.39 -16.00 17.36
C THR A 4 16.35 -17.07 17.05
N GLU A 5 15.20 -17.00 17.72
CA GLU A 5 14.07 -17.88 17.45
C GLU A 5 13.33 -17.31 16.23
N TYR A 6 13.25 -18.09 15.15
CA TYR A 6 12.56 -17.69 13.93
C TYR A 6 11.07 -18.04 14.03
N GLY A 7 10.18 -17.13 13.62
CA GLY A 7 8.74 -17.37 13.63
C GLY A 7 7.92 -16.10 13.45
N PHE A 8 6.59 -16.27 13.44
CA PHE A 8 5.65 -15.15 13.47
C PHE A 8 5.47 -14.65 14.90
N ALA A 9 5.33 -13.33 15.08
CA ALA A 9 5.17 -12.74 16.41
C ALA A 9 3.84 -13.13 17.12
N SER A 10 2.87 -13.70 16.41
CA SER A 10 1.62 -14.25 16.97
C SER A 10 0.93 -15.18 15.98
N GLU A 11 0.01 -16.04 16.45
CA GLU A 11 -0.72 -16.98 15.56
C GLU A 11 -1.52 -16.25 14.48
N LYS A 12 -2.16 -15.12 14.80
CA LYS A 12 -2.86 -14.30 13.79
C LYS A 12 -1.92 -13.81 12.67
N HIS A 13 -0.65 -13.51 12.97
CA HIS A 13 0.31 -13.07 11.96
C HIS A 13 0.78 -14.19 11.03
N ARG A 14 0.56 -15.46 11.44
CA ARG A 14 0.76 -16.62 10.58
C ARG A 14 -0.40 -16.79 9.60
N GLU A 15 -1.60 -16.36 9.97
CA GLU A 15 -2.81 -16.43 9.16
C GLU A 15 -2.88 -15.32 8.09
N PHE A 16 -2.52 -14.08 8.46
CA PHE A 16 -2.55 -12.94 7.54
C PHE A 16 -1.44 -11.91 7.88
N PRO A 17 -0.93 -11.11 6.93
CA PRO A 17 0.08 -10.09 7.25
C PRO A 17 -0.50 -8.98 8.16
N PRO A 18 0.27 -8.50 9.15
CA PRO A 18 -0.14 -7.38 10.02
C PRO A 18 -0.26 -6.04 9.27
N MET A 19 0.35 -5.92 8.10
CA MET A 19 0.27 -4.75 7.25
C MET A 19 0.31 -5.16 5.79
N VAL A 20 -0.60 -4.60 5.00
CA VAL A 20 -0.60 -4.68 3.55
C VAL A 20 -0.19 -3.32 3.01
N VAL A 21 0.96 -3.26 2.34
CA VAL A 21 1.47 -2.04 1.71
C VAL A 21 1.07 -2.06 0.24
N VAL A 22 0.40 -1.00 -0.22
CA VAL A 22 -0.14 -0.92 -1.57
C VAL A 22 0.32 0.37 -2.25
N SER A 23 1.02 0.23 -3.38
CA SER A 23 1.25 1.31 -4.34
C SER A 23 0.08 1.35 -5.33
N MET A 24 -0.84 2.31 -5.18
CA MET A 24 -1.98 2.46 -6.11
C MET A 24 -1.58 3.10 -7.43
N VAL A 25 -0.46 3.82 -7.45
CA VAL A 25 0.15 4.44 -8.62
C VAL A 25 1.65 4.27 -8.48
N ASN A 26 2.37 4.30 -9.60
CA ASN A 26 3.82 4.43 -9.59
C ASN A 26 4.25 5.78 -10.18
N ILE A 27 3.41 6.80 -10.03
CA ILE A 27 3.60 8.15 -10.55
C ILE A 27 3.63 9.13 -9.39
N CYS A 28 4.66 9.96 -9.33
CA CYS A 28 4.82 11.03 -8.34
C CYS A 28 5.22 12.34 -9.03
N ASN A 29 4.66 13.46 -8.58
CA ASN A 29 5.01 14.80 -9.03
C ASN A 29 6.10 15.47 -8.19
N LEU A 30 6.46 14.89 -7.04
CA LEU A 30 7.54 15.38 -6.17
C LEU A 30 8.89 14.81 -6.63
N LYS A 31 9.96 15.60 -6.43
CA LYS A 31 11.35 15.24 -6.76
C LYS A 31 12.24 15.27 -5.51
N CYS A 32 11.82 14.53 -4.49
CA CYS A 32 12.51 14.49 -3.20
C CYS A 32 13.94 13.97 -3.36
N VAL A 33 14.93 14.71 -2.86
CA VAL A 33 16.36 14.40 -3.03
C VAL A 33 16.79 13.05 -2.44
N HIS A 34 16.05 12.54 -1.46
CA HIS A 34 16.32 11.27 -0.78
C HIS A 34 15.52 10.09 -1.36
N CYS A 35 14.61 10.34 -2.32
CA CYS A 35 13.72 9.31 -2.85
C CYS A 35 14.35 8.59 -4.05
N HIS A 36 14.23 7.25 -4.09
CA HIS A 36 14.70 6.44 -5.21
C HIS A 36 13.89 6.64 -6.50
N TYR A 37 12.68 7.23 -6.40
CA TYR A 37 11.74 7.39 -7.50
C TYR A 37 12.33 8.05 -8.74
N THR A 38 13.17 9.08 -8.57
CA THR A 38 13.79 9.80 -9.70
C THR A 38 14.66 8.90 -10.57
N LYS A 39 15.39 7.95 -9.95
CA LYS A 39 16.16 6.93 -10.67
C LYS A 39 15.30 5.78 -11.18
N PHE A 40 14.19 5.50 -10.49
CA PHE A 40 13.26 4.44 -10.87
C PHE A 40 12.58 4.74 -12.22
N VAL A 41 12.14 5.99 -12.43
CA VAL A 41 11.46 6.39 -13.68
C VAL A 41 12.38 6.48 -14.90
N GLU A 42 13.70 6.51 -14.68
CA GLU A 42 14.72 6.53 -15.76
C GLU A 42 15.02 5.12 -16.29
N GLN A 43 14.55 4.06 -15.62
CA GLN A 43 14.80 2.69 -16.05
C GLN A 43 14.07 2.40 -17.38
N PRO A 44 14.70 1.71 -18.35
CA PRO A 44 14.04 1.38 -19.63
C PRO A 44 12.77 0.54 -19.49
N SER A 45 12.63 -0.19 -18.38
CA SER A 45 11.47 -1.01 -18.05
C SER A 45 10.35 -0.25 -17.34
N TYR A 46 10.52 1.04 -17.06
CA TYR A 46 9.50 1.82 -16.36
C TYR A 46 8.32 2.10 -17.29
N GLU A 47 7.13 1.69 -16.83
CA GLU A 47 5.86 2.07 -17.43
C GLU A 47 4.96 2.69 -16.36
N SER A 48 4.37 3.85 -16.67
CA SER A 48 3.44 4.52 -15.77
C SER A 48 2.15 3.71 -15.64
N ASN A 49 1.72 3.43 -14.41
CA ASN A 49 0.55 2.61 -14.13
C ASN A 49 -0.28 3.19 -12.97
N MET A 50 -1.58 2.93 -13.04
CA MET A 50 -2.56 3.23 -12.00
C MET A 50 -3.41 1.99 -11.76
N MET A 51 -3.61 1.64 -10.49
CA MET A 51 -4.35 0.44 -10.10
C MET A 51 -5.80 0.48 -10.58
N ASN A 52 -6.24 -0.60 -11.22
CA ASN A 52 -7.63 -0.76 -11.62
C ASN A 52 -8.56 -0.89 -10.41
N TRP A 53 -9.81 -0.44 -10.58
CA TRP A 53 -10.80 -0.43 -9.51
C TRP A 53 -11.09 -1.83 -8.96
N GLU A 54 -11.15 -2.82 -9.85
CA GLU A 54 -11.48 -4.20 -9.54
C GLU A 54 -10.41 -4.86 -8.66
N VAL A 55 -9.14 -4.52 -8.90
CA VAL A 55 -8.01 -4.96 -8.07
C VAL A 55 -8.10 -4.32 -6.69
N TRP A 56 -8.35 -3.02 -6.64
CA TRP A 56 -8.49 -2.30 -5.39
C TRP A 56 -9.63 -2.86 -4.51
N THR A 57 -10.80 -3.10 -5.10
CA THR A 57 -11.94 -3.64 -4.36
C THR A 57 -11.64 -5.03 -3.83
N LYS A 58 -10.99 -5.88 -4.63
CA LYS A 58 -10.59 -7.23 -4.21
C LYS A 58 -9.63 -7.19 -3.01
N ILE A 59 -8.62 -6.33 -3.03
CA ILE A 59 -7.70 -6.15 -1.89
C ILE A 59 -8.48 -5.74 -0.64
N CYS A 60 -9.35 -4.73 -0.76
CA CYS A 60 -10.14 -4.24 0.36
C CYS A 60 -11.10 -5.33 0.91
N ASP A 61 -11.68 -6.14 0.04
CA ASP A 61 -12.61 -7.21 0.42
C ASP A 61 -11.89 -8.37 1.12
N GLU A 62 -10.70 -8.74 0.67
CA GLU A 62 -9.87 -9.75 1.35
C GLU A 62 -9.42 -9.25 2.73
N MET A 63 -8.96 -8.00 2.83
CA MET A 63 -8.54 -7.38 4.09
C MET A 63 -9.69 -7.18 5.08
N ALA A 64 -10.93 -7.06 4.62
CA ALA A 64 -12.11 -6.92 5.48
C ALA A 64 -12.30 -8.14 6.42
N ASN A 65 -11.79 -9.31 6.03
CA ASN A 65 -11.81 -10.51 6.88
C ASN A 65 -10.77 -10.42 8.03
N TYR A 66 -9.83 -9.48 7.96
CA TYR A 66 -8.72 -9.31 8.89
C TYR A 66 -8.63 -7.86 9.41
N PRO A 67 -9.60 -7.40 10.22
CA PRO A 67 -9.73 -5.99 10.62
C PRO A 67 -8.56 -5.44 11.44
N TRP A 68 -7.72 -6.33 11.98
CA TRP A 68 -6.49 -6.01 12.72
C TRP A 68 -5.29 -5.73 11.81
N SER A 69 -5.38 -6.05 10.51
CA SER A 69 -4.35 -5.72 9.53
C SER A 69 -4.44 -4.26 9.11
N ILE A 70 -3.27 -3.66 8.89
CA ILE A 70 -3.16 -2.24 8.54
C ILE A 70 -3.07 -2.11 7.01
N LEU A 71 -3.99 -1.38 6.41
CA LEU A 71 -3.80 -0.91 5.02
C LEU A 71 -2.89 0.31 5.04
N ASN A 72 -1.72 0.21 4.41
CA ASN A 72 -0.77 1.30 4.23
C ASN A 72 -0.63 1.63 2.75
N LEU A 73 -0.91 2.88 2.39
CA LEU A 73 -0.62 3.38 1.04
C LEU A 73 0.79 3.95 1.02
N GLY A 74 1.64 3.50 0.10
CA GLY A 74 3.01 3.98 0.03
C GLY A 74 3.86 3.22 -0.97
N THR A 75 5.16 3.13 -0.70
CA THR A 75 6.24 2.50 -1.49
C THR A 75 6.64 3.21 -2.77
N ASP A 76 5.73 3.43 -3.71
CA ASP A 76 6.05 4.11 -4.97
C ASP A 76 4.92 5.05 -5.38
N GLY A 77 5.27 6.16 -6.04
CA GLY A 77 4.28 7.14 -6.48
C GLY A 77 3.65 7.98 -5.35
N GLU A 78 2.74 8.87 -5.73
CA GLU A 78 1.92 9.65 -4.81
C GLU A 78 0.45 9.24 -4.97
N PRO A 79 -0.17 8.56 -3.98
CA PRO A 79 -1.55 8.11 -4.03
C PRO A 79 -2.56 9.17 -4.48
N LEU A 80 -2.35 10.43 -4.09
CA LEU A 80 -3.26 11.55 -4.42
C LEU A 80 -3.35 11.86 -5.92
N VAL A 81 -2.41 11.37 -6.73
CA VAL A 81 -2.44 11.52 -8.21
C VAL A 81 -3.52 10.65 -8.85
N HIS A 82 -3.97 9.58 -8.18
CA HIS A 82 -4.95 8.65 -8.74
C HIS A 82 -6.32 9.33 -8.93
N LYS A 83 -6.86 9.36 -10.16
CA LYS A 83 -8.14 10.03 -10.50
C LYS A 83 -9.33 9.57 -9.63
N LYS A 84 -9.32 8.31 -9.20
CA LYS A 84 -10.35 7.71 -8.33
C LYS A 84 -9.95 7.62 -6.85
N PHE A 85 -8.89 8.31 -6.41
CA PHE A 85 -8.37 8.22 -5.04
C PHE A 85 -9.47 8.34 -3.97
N ILE A 86 -10.30 9.38 -4.06
CA ILE A 86 -11.38 9.62 -3.09
C ILE A 86 -12.40 8.47 -3.09
N ALA A 87 -12.76 7.92 -4.25
CA ALA A 87 -13.67 6.78 -4.35
C ALA A 87 -13.06 5.51 -3.74
N MET A 88 -11.77 5.28 -4.00
CA MET A 88 -11.01 4.15 -3.45
C MET A 88 -10.95 4.21 -1.92
N MET A 89 -10.66 5.39 -1.37
CA MET A 89 -10.64 5.61 0.09
C MET A 89 -12.03 5.48 0.72
N ARG A 90 -13.09 5.92 0.04
CA ARG A 90 -14.48 5.71 0.50
C ARG A 90 -14.84 4.23 0.54
N TYR A 91 -14.46 3.47 -0.49
CA TYR A 91 -14.68 2.02 -0.52
C TYR A 91 -13.97 1.33 0.64
N ALA A 92 -12.68 1.61 0.82
CA ALA A 92 -11.89 1.07 1.92
C ALA A 92 -12.48 1.40 3.30
N LYS A 93 -12.98 2.64 3.49
CA LYS A 93 -13.58 3.06 4.77
C LYS A 93 -14.87 2.30 5.08
N GLY A 94 -15.63 1.89 4.07
CA GLY A 94 -16.83 1.10 4.23
C GLY A 94 -16.59 -0.33 4.73
N LYS A 95 -15.34 -0.82 4.77
CA LYS A 95 -14.98 -2.22 5.03
C LYS A 95 -14.45 -2.50 6.46
N ASN A 96 -14.50 -1.51 7.36
CA ASN A 96 -14.25 -1.64 8.81
C ASN A 96 -12.86 -2.19 9.24
N TYR A 97 -11.78 -1.88 8.51
CA TYR A 97 -10.39 -2.17 8.94
C TYR A 97 -9.58 -0.89 9.21
N TYR A 98 -8.49 -1.00 10.00
CA TYR A 98 -7.63 0.13 10.38
C TYR A 98 -6.81 0.63 9.18
N GLN A 99 -7.02 1.89 8.78
CA GLN A 99 -6.30 2.54 7.68
C GLN A 99 -5.18 3.43 8.20
N ARG A 100 -3.94 3.14 7.82
CA ARG A 100 -2.81 4.05 8.03
C ARG A 100 -2.55 4.82 6.74
N ARG A 101 -2.69 6.14 6.79
CA ARG A 101 -2.43 7.02 5.65
C ARG A 101 -1.01 7.55 5.75
N SER A 102 -0.16 7.16 4.80
CA SER A 102 1.11 7.82 4.56
C SER A 102 0.95 8.66 3.30
N VAL A 103 0.48 9.90 3.45
CA VAL A 103 0.46 10.88 2.36
C VAL A 103 1.61 11.85 2.59
N THR A 104 2.42 12.10 1.57
CA THR A 104 3.41 13.18 1.61
C THR A 104 2.69 14.50 1.40
N GLY A 105 2.36 15.16 2.50
CA GLY A 105 1.83 16.54 2.51
C GLY A 105 2.95 17.56 2.43
#